data_AF-A0A965ZT03-F1
#
_entry.id   AF-A0A965ZT03-F1
#
_cell.length_a   1.000
_cell.length_b   1.000
_cell.length_c   1.000
_cell.angle_alpha   90.00
_cell.angle_beta   90.00
_cell.angle_gamma   90.00
#
_symmetry.space_group_name_H-M   'P 1'
#
loop_
_entity.id
_entity.type
_entity.pdbx_description
1 polymer ?
#
loop_
_entity_poly.entity_id
_entity_poly.type
_entity_poly.pdbx_seq_one_letter_code
_entity_poly.pdbx_strand_id
1 'polypeptide(L)'
;PDIVLLDMVMPEMDGIQVCEALKANEVTKNIPVIFVTSMSDSVNEERGLDAGAVDYISKPISPPIVKARVKIHIQNYLSRRFLENLLANQDASLDANSKEEAESLLVFF
;
A
#
# COMPACT_ATOMS: atom_id res chain seq x y z
N PRO A 1 8.50 -3.82 -4.34
CA PRO A 1 7.56 -3.94 -5.47
C PRO A 1 6.47 -2.87 -5.31
N ASP A 2 5.91 -2.34 -6.40
CA ASP A 2 4.93 -1.24 -6.33
C ASP A 2 3.47 -1.72 -6.32
N ILE A 3 3.23 -2.96 -6.74
CA ILE A 3 1.93 -3.63 -6.71
C ILE A 3 2.13 -5.15 -6.75
N VAL A 4 1.19 -5.90 -6.18
CA VAL A 4 1.16 -7.36 -6.25
C VAL A 4 -0.17 -7.81 -6.85
N LEU A 5 -0.10 -8.64 -7.89
CA LEU A 5 -1.25 -9.41 -8.37
C LEU A 5 -1.15 -10.80 -7.77
N LEU A 6 -2.14 -11.20 -6.97
CA LEU A 6 -2.10 -12.43 -6.18
C LEU A 6 -3.24 -13.35 -6.58
N ASP A 7 -2.95 -14.60 -6.93
CA ASP A 7 -4.01 -15.59 -7.16
C ASP A 7 -4.64 -15.97 -5.82
N MET A 8 -5.96 -15.93 -5.73
CA MET A 8 -6.65 -16.32 -4.50
C MET A 8 -6.66 -17.84 -4.31
N VAL A 9 -6.74 -18.59 -5.42
CA VAL A 9 -6.78 -20.05 -5.40
C VAL A 9 -5.46 -20.58 -5.95
N MET A 10 -4.54 -20.94 -5.05
CA MET A 10 -3.29 -21.60 -5.40
C MET A 10 -3.29 -23.05 -4.90
N PRO A 11 -2.64 -23.98 -5.62
CA PRO A 11 -2.35 -25.28 -5.05
C PRO A 11 -1.42 -25.09 -3.84
N GLU A 12 -1.72 -25.80 -2.74
CA GLU A 12 -0.92 -25.85 -1.51
C GLU A 12 -0.96 -24.61 -0.59
N MET A 13 -1.37 -23.43 -1.06
CA MET A 13 -1.36 -22.20 -0.28
C MET A 13 -2.60 -21.32 -0.54
N ASP A 14 -3.15 -20.72 0.51
CA ASP A 14 -4.26 -19.77 0.38
C ASP A 14 -3.71 -18.36 0.08
N GLY A 15 -4.16 -17.75 -1.02
CA GLY A 15 -3.77 -16.39 -1.38
C GLY A 15 -4.15 -15.36 -0.30
N ILE A 16 -5.19 -15.62 0.50
CA ILE A 16 -5.57 -14.77 1.63
C ILE A 16 -4.46 -14.75 2.68
N GLN A 17 -3.93 -15.91 3.05
CA GLN A 17 -2.83 -16.00 4.04
C GLN A 17 -1.57 -15.28 3.57
N VAL A 18 -1.28 -15.34 2.27
CA VAL A 18 -0.16 -14.58 1.68
C VAL A 18 -0.41 -13.08 1.79
N CYS A 19 -1.63 -12.63 1.51
CA CYS A 19 -2.00 -11.21 1.68
C CYS A 19 -1.81 -10.77 3.13
N GLU A 20 -2.33 -11.53 4.10
CA GLU A 20 -2.17 -11.25 5.52
C GLU A 20 -0.70 -11.16 5.93
N ALA A 21 0.14 -12.10 5.47
CA ALA A 21 1.58 -12.08 5.74
C ALA A 21 2.27 -10.84 5.14
N LEU A 22 1.90 -10.45 3.93
CA LEU A 22 2.39 -9.22 3.29
C LEU A 22 1.96 -7.97 4.06
N LYS A 23 0.73 -7.96 4.60
CA LYS A 23 0.17 -6.86 5.39
C LYS A 23 0.71 -6.78 6.82
N ALA A 24 1.12 -7.90 7.40
CA ALA A 24 1.75 -7.94 8.72
C ALA A 24 3.22 -7.47 8.71
N ASN A 25 3.91 -7.54 7.56
CA ASN A 25 5.32 -7.16 7.45
C ASN A 25 5.49 -5.65 7.20
N GLU A 26 6.21 -4.97 8.09
CA GLU A 26 6.48 -3.52 8.05
C GLU A 26 7.01 -3.01 6.70
N VAL A 27 7.79 -3.81 5.99
CA VAL A 27 8.38 -3.44 4.70
C VAL A 27 7.36 -3.54 3.57
N THR A 28 6.42 -4.49 3.64
CA THR A 28 5.49 -4.80 2.54
C THR A 28 4.06 -4.37 2.80
N LYS A 29 3.71 -3.98 4.03
CA LYS A 29 2.32 -3.70 4.44
C LYS A 29 1.61 -2.65 3.60
N ASN A 30 2.37 -1.67 3.11
CA ASN A 30 1.84 -0.57 2.32
C ASN A 30 1.70 -0.90 0.82
N ILE A 31 2.23 -2.03 0.36
CA ILE A 31 2.17 -2.41 -1.05
C ILE A 31 0.73 -2.82 -1.39
N PRO A 32 0.10 -2.24 -2.42
CA PRO A 32 -1.25 -2.62 -2.84
C PRO A 32 -1.26 -4.05 -3.38
N VAL A 33 -2.21 -4.86 -2.89
CA VAL A 33 -2.43 -6.24 -3.32
C VAL A 33 -3.78 -6.30 -4.03
N ILE A 34 -3.78 -6.80 -5.26
CA ILE A 34 -5.00 -7.05 -6.04
C ILE A 34 -5.16 -8.56 -6.19
N PHE A 35 -6.29 -9.09 -5.75
CA PHE A 35 -6.59 -10.50 -5.96
C PHE A 35 -6.98 -10.78 -7.41
N VAL A 36 -6.58 -11.95 -7.91
CA VAL A 36 -6.99 -12.49 -9.19
C VAL A 36 -7.63 -13.84 -8.92
N THR A 37 -8.90 -14.04 -9.23
CA THR A 37 -9.62 -15.24 -8.79
C THR A 37 -10.63 -15.72 -9.82
N SER A 38 -10.85 -17.04 -9.88
CA SER A 38 -11.97 -17.63 -10.62
C SER A 38 -13.26 -17.67 -9.78
N MET A 39 -13.16 -17.43 -8.46
CA MET A 39 -14.28 -17.38 -7.54
C MET A 39 -14.73 -15.93 -7.39
N SER A 40 -15.91 -15.62 -7.92
CA SER A 40 -16.51 -14.26 -7.89
C SER A 40 -17.73 -14.20 -6.97
N ASP A 41 -17.77 -15.04 -5.93
CA ASP A 41 -18.80 -14.94 -4.92
C ASP A 41 -18.43 -13.86 -3.90
N SER A 42 -19.43 -13.11 -3.45
CA SER A 42 -19.25 -11.94 -2.59
C SER A 42 -18.55 -12.25 -1.26
N VAL A 43 -18.65 -13.49 -0.77
CA VAL A 43 -18.04 -13.92 0.49
C VAL A 43 -16.52 -13.96 0.37
N ASN A 44 -15.98 -14.48 -0.74
CA ASN A 44 -14.53 -14.51 -0.95
C ASN A 44 -13.97 -13.11 -1.28
N GLU A 45 -14.75 -12.27 -1.94
CA GLU A 45 -14.39 -10.86 -2.17
C GLU A 45 -14.28 -10.10 -0.84
N GLU A 46 -15.28 -10.22 0.03
CA GLU A 46 -15.29 -9.63 1.38
C GLU A 46 -14.06 -10.07 2.19
N ARG A 47 -13.82 -11.39 2.26
CA ARG A 47 -12.64 -11.94 2.96
C ARG A 47 -11.32 -11.42 2.42
N GLY A 48 -11.19 -11.27 1.10
CA GLY A 48 -9.97 -10.74 0.49
C GLY A 48 -9.74 -9.27 0.84
N LEU A 49 -10.80 -8.46 0.86
CA LEU A 49 -10.74 -7.05 1.25
C LEU A 49 -10.43 -6.89 2.74
N ASP A 50 -11.03 -7.71 3.60
CA ASP A 50 -10.75 -7.74 5.04
C ASP A 50 -9.29 -8.10 5.36
N ALA A 51 -8.68 -8.98 4.54
CA ALA A 51 -7.26 -9.30 4.61
C ALA A 51 -6.33 -8.15 4.14
N GLY A 52 -6.90 -7.04 3.65
CA GLY A 52 -6.17 -5.84 3.26
C GLY A 52 -5.89 -5.72 1.75
N ALA A 53 -6.53 -6.53 0.90
CA ALA A 53 -6.48 -6.29 -0.53
C ALA A 53 -7.17 -4.98 -0.90
N VAL A 54 -6.67 -4.31 -1.93
CA VAL A 54 -7.22 -3.03 -2.40
C VAL A 54 -8.22 -3.21 -3.54
N ASP A 55 -8.24 -4.39 -4.16
CA ASP A 55 -9.09 -4.71 -5.30
C ASP A 55 -9.08 -6.21 -5.61
N TYR A 56 -9.97 -6.63 -6.51
CA TYR A 56 -9.98 -7.96 -7.08
C TYR A 56 -10.31 -7.93 -8.59
N ILE A 57 -9.87 -8.97 -9.29
CA ILE A 57 -10.06 -9.16 -10.73
C ILE A 57 -10.53 -10.59 -10.96
N SER A 58 -11.74 -10.74 -11.49
CA SER A 58 -12.27 -12.05 -11.87
C SER A 58 -11.59 -12.59 -13.13
N LYS A 59 -11.33 -13.89 -13.14
CA LYS A 59 -10.89 -14.63 -14.33
C LYS A 59 -12.13 -14.92 -15.21
N PRO A 60 -12.00 -14.91 -16.55
CA PRO A 60 -10.77 -14.72 -17.33
C PRO A 60 -10.30 -13.26 -17.35
N ILE A 61 -8.98 -13.09 -17.25
CA ILE A 61 -8.35 -11.78 -17.13
C ILE A 61 -8.46 -11.02 -18.46
N SER A 62 -8.94 -9.79 -18.40
CA SER A 62 -8.89 -8.84 -19.52
C SER A 62 -7.70 -7.89 -19.34
N PRO A 63 -6.65 -7.97 -20.19
CA PRO A 63 -5.46 -7.11 -20.05
C PRO A 63 -5.76 -5.61 -20.02
N PRO A 64 -6.71 -5.07 -20.81
CA PRO A 64 -7.14 -3.67 -20.69
C PRO A 64 -7.66 -3.31 -19.29
N ILE A 65 -8.44 -4.20 -18.69
CA ILE A 65 -9.03 -3.99 -17.35
C ILE A 65 -7.95 -4.03 -16.28
N VAL A 66 -7.06 -5.03 -16.32
CA VAL A 66 -5.92 -5.12 -15.40
C VAL A 66 -5.08 -3.85 -15.47
N LYS A 67 -4.73 -3.41 -16.69
CA LYS A 67 -3.91 -2.22 -16.89
C LYS A 67 -4.56 -0.98 -16.30
N ALA A 68 -5.88 -0.82 -16.46
CA ALA A 68 -6.62 0.28 -15.88
C ALA A 68 -6.61 0.24 -14.34
N ARG A 69 -6.92 -0.92 -13.74
CA ARG A 69 -6.93 -1.11 -12.28
C ARG A 69 -5.54 -0.91 -11.66
N VAL A 70 -4.52 -1.55 -12.23
CA VAL A 70 -3.12 -1.39 -11.79
C VAL A 70 -2.70 0.07 -11.83
N LYS A 71 -3.03 0.79 -12.91
CA LYS A 71 -2.71 2.21 -13.03
C LYS A 71 -3.33 3.02 -11.90
N ILE A 72 -4.61 2.82 -11.61
CA ILE A 72 -5.33 3.53 -10.53
C ILE A 72 -4.64 3.28 -9.18
N HIS A 73 -4.37 2.02 -8.84
CA HIS A 73 -3.81 1.68 -7.53
C HIS A 73 -2.35 2.12 -7.37
N ILE A 74 -1.53 2.04 -8.42
CA ILE A 74 -0.18 2.60 -8.40
C ILE A 74 -0.22 4.11 -8.22
N GLN A 75 -1.09 4.82 -8.96
CA GLN A 75 -1.20 6.28 -8.84
C GLN A 75 -1.61 6.69 -7.41
N ASN A 76 -2.58 5.98 -6.81
CA ASN A 76 -3.01 6.22 -5.44
C ASN A 76 -1.88 5.96 -4.43
N TYR A 77 -1.17 4.84 -4.58
CA TYR A 77 -0.05 4.47 -3.72
C TYR A 77 1.09 5.50 -3.78
N LEU A 78 1.51 5.90 -4.98
CA LEU A 78 2.59 6.87 -5.17
C LEU A 78 2.20 8.26 -4.64
N SER A 79 0.97 8.69 -4.89
CA SER A 79 0.47 9.98 -4.39
C SER A 79 0.47 10.01 -2.86
N ARG A 80 -0.02 8.94 -2.23
CA ARG A 80 -0.01 8.82 -0.77
C ARG A 80 1.41 8.85 -0.21
N ARG A 81 2.32 8.05 -0.78
CA ARG A 81 3.73 8.05 -0.35
C ARG A 81 4.40 9.40 -0.54
N PHE A 82 4.08 10.11 -1.62
CA PHE A 82 4.60 11.45 -1.84
C PHE A 82 4.16 12.42 -0.74
N LEU A 83 2.88 12.40 -0.36
CA LEU A 83 2.36 13.22 0.74
C LEU A 83 2.99 12.86 2.08
N GLU A 84 3.12 11.56 2.40
CA GLU A 84 3.77 11.11 3.63
C GLU A 84 5.23 11.59 3.72
N ASN A 85 5.97 11.55 2.61
CA ASN A 85 7.33 12.08 2.55
C ASN A 85 7.39 13.61 2.70
N LEU A 86 6.43 14.35 2.13
CA LEU A 86 6.38 15.80 2.29
C LEU A 86 6.16 16.20 3.75
N LEU A 87 5.22 15.53 4.43
CA LEU A 87 4.93 15.79 5.84
C LEU A 87 6.15 15.47 6.72
N ALA A 88 6.77 14.30 6.53
CA ALA A 88 7.95 13.90 7.29
C ALA A 88 9.13 14.88 7.15
N ASN A 89 9.31 15.46 5.96
CA ASN A 89 10.36 16.45 5.71
C ASN A 89 10.04 17.84 6.31
N GLN A 90 8.76 18.21 6.39
CA GLN A 90 8.36 19.47 7.02
C GLN A 90 8.59 19.42 8.54
N ASP A 91 8.18 18.34 9.21
CA ASP A 91 8.37 18.17 10.65
C ASP A 91 9.87 18.24 11.01
N ALA A 92 10.72 17.55 10.24
CA ALA A 92 12.17 17.59 10.44
C ALA A 92 12.77 18.99 10.28
N SER A 93 12.22 19.83 9.38
CA SER A 93 12.69 21.20 9.17
C SER A 93 12.25 22.17 10.28
N LEU A 94 11.07 21.95 10.89
CA LEU A 94 10.57 22.73 12.02
C LEU A 94 11.35 22.41 13.30
N ASP A 95 11.69 21.15 13.53
CA ASP A 95 12.52 20.72 14.65
C ASP A 95 13.97 21.24 14.55
N ALA A 96 14.52 21.31 13.33
CA ALA A 96 15.84 21.86 13.09
C ALA A 96 15.87 23.39 13.32
N ASN A 97 14.91 24.12 12.75
CA ASN A 97 14.84 25.58 12.89
C ASN A 97 14.59 26.01 14.35
N SER A 98 13.72 25.31 15.08
CA SER A 98 13.43 25.63 16.49
C SER A 98 14.62 25.37 17.42
N LYS A 99 15.46 24.37 17.13
CA LYS A 99 16.75 24.18 17.82
C LYS A 99 17.76 25.26 17.48
N GLU A 100 17.87 25.63 16.21
CA GLU A 100 18.81 26.67 15.77
C GLU A 100 18.46 28.04 16.36
N GLU A 101 17.16 28.38 16.46
CA GLU A 101 16.69 29.60 17.16
C GLU A 101 16.99 29.56 18.67
N ALA A 102 16.80 28.43 19.34
CA ALA A 102 17.10 28.27 20.76
C ALA A 102 18.61 28.36 21.05
N GLU A 103 19.45 27.77 20.19
CA GLU A 103 20.91 27.87 20.29
C GLU A 103 21.40 29.29 20.00
N SER A 104 20.82 29.96 19.00
CA SER A 104 21.14 31.37 18.69
C SER A 104 20.81 32.29 19.88
N LEU A 105 19.65 32.11 20.51
CA LEU A 105 19.27 32.87 21.72
C LEU A 105 20.21 32.61 22.91
N LEU A 106 20.73 31.38 23.08
CA LEU A 106 21.69 31.05 24.14
C LEU A 106 23.08 31.68 23.92
N VAL A 107 23.46 32.02 22.69
CA VAL A 107 24.73 32.69 22.37
C VAL A 107 24.70 34.20 22.68
N PHE A 108 23.51 34.78 22.83
CA PHE A 108 23.31 36.20 23.15
C PHE A 108 23.14 36.52 24.65
N PHE A 109 23.20 35.50 25.53
CA PHE A 109 23.23 35.65 27.00
C PHE A 109 24.55 35.14 27.57
#